data_AF-A0A6C0ELD5-F1
#
_entry.id   AF-A0A6C0ELD5-F1
#
_cell.length_a   1.000
_cell.length_b   1.000
_cell.length_c   1.000
_cell.angle_alpha   90.00
_cell.angle_beta   90.00
_cell.angle_gamma   90.00
#
_symmetry.space_group_name_H-M   'P 1'
#
loop_
_entity.id
_entity.type
_entity.pdbx_description
1 polymer ?
#
loop_
_entity_poly.entity_id
_entity_poly.type
_entity_poly.pdbx_seq_one_letter_code
_entity_poly.pdbx_strand_id
1 'polypeptide(L)'
;MYKIVKFANIIENNSLKISGKHLVKPFEISELKKIEMNVNSTFPTITNKIIPYYESKKQIGIFITDGIKQIELYCPNEKKYASFILSPSEIYKNNVLIADTPSLFVWNSGLFYRFSTGNEIANSIQLLSCVNEYHDIQSMYEVNVQSQYYRKITNLEEGNDDYFDYYEKKIMEQGGL
;
A
#
# COMPACT_ATOMS: atom_id res chain seq x y z
N MET A 1 -1.65 11.75 -5.32
CA MET A 1 -1.02 10.56 -4.73
C MET A 1 -2.05 9.50 -4.34
N TYR A 2 -3.05 9.84 -3.53
CA TYR A 2 -4.11 8.91 -3.10
C TYR A 2 -5.51 9.52 -3.21
N LYS A 3 -6.53 8.69 -3.05
CA LYS A 3 -7.95 9.03 -2.98
C LYS A 3 -8.62 8.18 -1.90
N ILE A 4 -9.62 8.75 -1.22
CA ILE A 4 -10.48 8.03 -0.27
C ILE A 4 -11.88 7.96 -0.88
N VAL A 5 -12.44 6.75 -0.95
CA VAL A 5 -13.81 6.53 -1.40
C VAL A 5 -14.61 6.01 -0.22
N LYS A 6 -15.39 6.90 0.41
CA LYS A 6 -16.28 6.57 1.52
C LYS A 6 -17.40 5.63 1.03
N PHE A 7 -17.59 4.50 1.72
CA PHE A 7 -18.60 3.49 1.37
C PHE A 7 -20.02 4.02 1.48
N ALA A 8 -20.28 4.95 2.41
CA ALA A 8 -21.56 5.65 2.50
C ALA A 8 -21.99 6.32 1.18
N ASN A 9 -21.04 6.68 0.31
CA ASN A 9 -21.32 7.31 -0.97
C ASN A 9 -21.54 6.30 -2.12
N ILE A 10 -21.40 5.01 -1.86
CA ILE A 10 -21.48 3.91 -2.84
C ILE A 10 -22.36 2.75 -2.39
N ILE A 11 -22.92 2.79 -1.18
CA ILE A 11 -23.95 1.86 -0.75
C ILE A 11 -25.30 2.39 -1.23
N GLU A 12 -25.94 1.66 -2.13
CA GLU A 12 -27.31 1.92 -2.60
C GLU A 12 -28.16 0.67 -2.30
N ASN A 13 -29.28 0.83 -1.59
CA ASN A 13 -30.23 -0.26 -1.28
C ASN A 13 -29.55 -1.49 -0.64
N ASN A 14 -28.74 -1.28 0.40
CA ASN A 14 -27.97 -2.32 1.10
C ASN A 14 -27.00 -3.11 0.20
N SER A 15 -26.70 -2.60 -0.99
CA SER A 15 -25.77 -3.19 -1.94
C SER A 15 -24.62 -2.24 -2.18
N LEU A 16 -23.39 -2.74 -2.17
CA LEU A 16 -22.22 -1.98 -2.55
C LEU A 16 -22.22 -1.80 -4.07
N LYS A 17 -22.50 -0.58 -4.54
CA LYS A 17 -22.47 -0.22 -5.96
C LYS A 17 -21.30 0.70 -6.24
N ILE A 18 -20.24 0.09 -6.77
CA ILE A 18 -19.10 0.84 -7.30
C ILE A 18 -19.35 1.07 -8.80
N SER A 19 -19.37 2.33 -9.23
CA SER A 19 -19.52 2.73 -10.63
C SER A 19 -18.48 3.79 -11.00
N GLY A 20 -18.22 3.97 -12.29
CA GLY A 20 -17.13 4.82 -12.79
C GLY A 20 -17.14 6.25 -12.23
N LYS A 21 -18.31 6.78 -11.83
CA LYS A 21 -18.46 8.09 -11.19
C LYS A 21 -17.80 8.20 -9.79
N HIS A 22 -17.67 7.09 -9.06
CA HIS A 22 -17.08 7.07 -7.72
C HIS A 22 -15.56 6.89 -7.77
N LEU A 23 -15.11 6.21 -8.82
CA LEU A 23 -13.72 5.95 -9.15
C LEU A 23 -13.42 6.68 -10.47
N VAL A 24 -13.51 8.02 -10.40
CA VAL A 24 -12.91 8.92 -11.39
C VAL A 24 -11.57 9.34 -10.82
N LYS A 25 -10.48 9.15 -11.58
CA LYS A 25 -9.08 9.54 -11.31
C LYS A 25 -8.68 9.58 -9.83
N PRO A 26 -7.81 8.67 -9.37
CA PRO A 26 -6.83 7.94 -10.17
C PRO A 26 -7.14 6.47 -10.42
N PHE A 27 -8.32 6.00 -10.06
CA PHE A 27 -8.70 4.60 -10.20
C PHE A 27 -9.91 4.52 -11.09
N GLU A 28 -9.88 3.75 -12.17
CA GLU A 28 -11.01 3.54 -13.08
C GLU A 28 -11.49 2.08 -12.98
N ILE A 29 -12.80 1.84 -12.82
CA ILE A 29 -13.35 0.47 -12.64
C ILE A 29 -13.17 -0.40 -13.87
N SER A 30 -13.18 0.21 -15.06
CA SER A 30 -12.89 -0.48 -16.33
C SER A 30 -11.51 -1.14 -16.34
N GLU A 31 -10.61 -0.73 -15.45
CA GLU A 31 -9.26 -1.27 -15.32
C GLU A 31 -9.12 -2.29 -14.16
N LEU A 32 -10.19 -2.56 -13.40
CA LEU A 32 -10.20 -3.56 -12.32
C LEU A 32 -9.99 -4.97 -12.91
N LYS A 33 -8.84 -5.58 -12.63
CA LYS A 33 -8.50 -6.92 -13.10
C LYS A 33 -8.69 -7.99 -12.03
N LYS A 34 -8.48 -7.64 -10.75
CA LYS A 34 -8.49 -8.61 -9.66
C LYS A 34 -9.03 -8.02 -8.37
N ILE A 35 -9.75 -8.86 -7.62
CA ILE A 35 -10.14 -8.62 -6.23
C ILE A 35 -9.48 -9.72 -5.39
N GLU A 36 -8.75 -9.33 -4.37
CA GLU A 36 -8.07 -10.26 -3.46
C GLU A 36 -8.55 -10.04 -2.04
N MET A 37 -8.95 -11.13 -1.39
CA MET A 37 -9.23 -11.13 0.04
C MET A 37 -8.01 -11.64 0.78
N ASN A 38 -7.40 -10.77 1.56
CA ASN A 38 -6.22 -11.08 2.34
C ASN A 38 -6.65 -11.31 3.80
N VAL A 39 -6.59 -12.57 4.24
CA VAL A 39 -6.99 -13.00 5.58
C VAL A 39 -5.75 -13.32 6.40
N ASN A 40 -5.78 -12.96 7.68
CA ASN A 40 -4.68 -13.09 8.63
C ASN A 40 -3.36 -12.55 8.09
N SER A 41 -3.41 -11.41 7.39
CA SER A 41 -2.19 -10.83 6.83
C SER A 41 -1.31 -10.32 7.96
N THR A 42 -0.28 -11.08 8.26
CA THR A 42 0.84 -10.66 9.08
C THR A 42 1.82 -9.96 8.15
N PHE A 43 1.92 -8.64 8.26
CA PHE A 43 3.07 -7.94 7.69
C PHE A 43 4.20 -8.01 8.71
N PRO A 44 5.46 -7.83 8.29
CA PRO A 44 6.55 -7.77 9.23
C PRO A 44 6.20 -6.75 10.31
N THR A 45 6.28 -7.18 11.57
CA THR A 45 6.19 -6.27 12.70
C THR A 45 7.18 -5.15 12.47
N ILE A 46 6.85 -3.92 12.87
CA ILE A 46 7.84 -2.86 13.12
C ILE A 46 8.73 -3.30 14.30
N THR A 47 9.49 -4.36 14.07
CA THR A 47 10.77 -4.61 14.69
C THR A 47 11.72 -3.65 13.99
N ASN A 48 12.91 -3.39 14.52
CA ASN A 48 13.90 -2.52 13.85
C ASN A 48 14.37 -3.04 12.45
N LYS A 49 13.67 -4.03 11.88
CA LYS A 49 13.79 -4.53 10.52
C LYS A 49 13.25 -3.51 9.52
N ILE A 50 14.12 -3.04 8.63
CA ILE A 50 13.76 -2.07 7.60
C ILE A 50 12.96 -2.80 6.53
N ILE A 51 11.65 -2.55 6.45
CA ILE A 51 10.79 -3.09 5.39
C ILE A 51 11.06 -2.29 4.11
N PRO A 52 11.40 -2.94 2.97
CA PRO A 52 11.64 -2.24 1.72
C PRO A 52 10.37 -1.61 1.19
N TYR A 53 10.53 -0.59 0.36
CA TYR A 53 9.42 -0.04 -0.39
C TYR A 53 9.18 -0.88 -1.65
N TYR A 54 7.91 -1.12 -1.94
CA TYR A 54 7.48 -1.74 -3.17
C TYR A 54 7.00 -0.68 -4.15
N GLU A 55 7.26 -0.88 -5.42
CA GLU A 55 6.65 -0.12 -6.51
C GLU A 55 5.74 -1.06 -7.29
N SER A 56 4.48 -0.65 -7.43
CA SER A 56 3.54 -1.32 -8.32
C SER A 56 3.24 -0.43 -9.52
N LYS A 57 3.21 -1.05 -10.70
CA LYS A 57 2.70 -0.44 -11.93
C LYS A 57 1.17 -0.45 -11.98
N LYS A 58 0.52 -0.98 -10.95
CA LYS A 58 -0.94 -1.05 -10.78
C LYS A 58 -1.43 0.09 -9.89
N GLN A 59 -2.68 0.47 -10.07
CA GLN A 59 -3.40 1.21 -9.05
C GLN A 59 -3.94 0.21 -8.03
N ILE A 60 -3.85 0.54 -6.74
CA ILE A 60 -4.25 -0.34 -5.66
C ILE A 60 -5.29 0.37 -4.82
N GLY A 61 -6.43 -0.28 -4.61
CA GLY A 61 -7.42 0.08 -3.60
C GLY A 61 -7.37 -0.93 -2.46
N ILE A 62 -7.39 -0.48 -1.21
CA ILE A 62 -7.46 -1.34 -0.04
C ILE A 62 -8.58 -0.89 0.88
N PHE A 63 -9.35 -1.85 1.37
CA PHE A 63 -10.32 -1.70 2.43
C PHE A 63 -9.96 -2.64 3.57
N ILE A 64 -9.80 -2.11 4.78
CA ILE A 64 -9.51 -2.91 5.96
C ILE A 64 -10.83 -3.44 6.51
N THR A 65 -10.95 -4.75 6.64
CA THR A 65 -12.16 -5.40 7.16
C THR A 65 -12.04 -5.68 8.65
N ASP A 66 -10.82 -5.85 9.16
CA ASP A 66 -10.52 -6.09 10.57
C ASP A 66 -9.07 -5.71 10.88
N GLY A 67 -8.80 -5.27 12.11
CA GLY A 67 -7.48 -4.83 12.56
C GLY A 67 -7.03 -3.47 11.99
N ILE A 68 -5.72 -3.19 12.08
CA ILE A 68 -5.12 -1.92 11.63
C ILE A 68 -3.95 -2.20 10.69
N LYS A 69 -3.87 -1.45 9.57
CA LYS A 69 -2.69 -1.43 8.70
C LYS A 69 -2.10 -0.03 8.62
N GLN A 70 -0.78 0.06 8.78
CA GLN A 70 -0.05 1.27 8.46
C GLN A 70 0.48 1.18 7.04
N ILE A 71 0.39 2.29 6.30
CA ILE A 71 0.90 2.40 4.95
C ILE A 71 1.76 3.66 4.88
N GLU A 72 2.94 3.53 4.33
CA GLU A 72 3.72 4.68 3.90
C GLU A 72 3.69 4.78 2.38
N LEU A 73 3.51 6.00 1.88
CA LEU A 73 3.58 6.32 0.46
C LEU A 73 4.67 7.37 0.23
N TYR A 74 5.54 7.10 -0.73
CA TYR A 74 6.53 8.05 -1.21
C TYR A 74 6.44 8.20 -2.74
N CYS A 75 6.36 9.45 -3.20
CA CYS A 75 6.45 9.77 -4.62
C CYS A 75 7.82 10.39 -4.92
N PRO A 76 8.72 9.66 -5.62
CA PRO A 76 10.06 10.16 -5.90
C PRO A 76 10.03 11.40 -6.81
N ASN A 77 9.10 11.44 -7.79
CA ASN A 77 8.98 12.56 -8.73
C ASN A 77 8.53 13.86 -8.07
N GLU A 78 7.59 13.78 -7.13
CA GLU A 78 7.07 14.94 -6.40
C GLU A 78 7.81 15.21 -5.08
N LYS A 79 8.72 14.32 -4.67
CA LYS A 79 9.43 14.36 -3.37
C LYS A 79 8.47 14.47 -2.18
N LYS A 80 7.33 13.79 -2.27
CA LYS A 80 6.27 13.81 -1.25
C LYS A 80 6.21 12.48 -0.52
N TYR A 81 6.08 12.56 0.80
CA TYR A 81 5.85 11.43 1.68
C TYR A 81 4.56 11.63 2.47
N ALA A 82 3.85 10.54 2.75
CA ALA A 82 2.76 10.51 3.70
C ALA A 82 2.66 9.13 4.36
N SER A 83 2.36 9.11 5.66
CA SER A 83 2.01 7.90 6.39
C SER A 83 0.51 7.87 6.67
N PHE A 84 -0.05 6.66 6.66
CA PHE A 84 -1.46 6.41 6.88
C PHE A 84 -1.66 5.30 7.89
N ILE A 85 -2.70 5.44 8.70
CA ILE A 85 -3.22 4.37 9.56
C ILE A 85 -4.63 4.08 9.07
N LEU A 86 -4.85 2.84 8.61
CA LEU A 86 -6.12 2.39 8.08
C LEU A 86 -6.76 1.40 9.06
N SER A 87 -8.03 1.64 9.41
CA SER A 87 -8.87 0.72 10.16
C SER A 87 -10.22 0.52 9.43
N PRO A 88 -11.12 -0.35 9.91
CA PRO A 88 -12.41 -0.58 9.26
C PRO A 88 -13.31 0.66 9.19
N SER A 89 -13.14 1.61 10.12
CA SER A 89 -13.98 2.80 10.23
C SER A 89 -13.22 4.10 10.04
N GLU A 90 -11.90 4.11 10.19
CA GLU A 90 -11.12 5.35 10.23
C GLU A 90 -9.88 5.29 9.34
N ILE A 91 -9.51 6.47 8.82
CA ILE A 91 -8.25 6.68 8.13
C ILE A 91 -7.58 7.91 8.72
N TYR A 92 -6.36 7.74 9.21
CA TYR A 92 -5.49 8.83 9.63
C TYR A 92 -4.39 9.04 8.60
N LYS A 93 -4.00 10.29 8.37
CA LYS A 93 -2.80 10.68 7.63
C LYS A 93 -1.91 11.51 8.51
N ASN A 94 -0.65 11.11 8.69
CA ASN A 94 0.30 11.81 9.55
C ASN A 94 -0.33 12.14 10.93
N ASN A 95 -1.03 11.18 11.53
CA ASN A 95 -1.77 11.29 12.79
C ASN A 95 -2.99 12.23 12.81
N VAL A 96 -3.44 12.71 11.65
CA VAL A 96 -4.67 13.51 11.53
C VAL A 96 -5.78 12.66 10.92
N LEU A 97 -6.95 12.60 11.58
CA LEU A 97 -8.13 11.90 11.07
C LEU A 97 -8.61 12.57 9.76
N ILE A 98 -8.71 11.79 8.69
CA ILE A 98 -9.15 12.26 7.37
C ILE A 98 -10.38 11.50 6.83
N ALA A 99 -10.72 10.36 7.43
CA ALA A 99 -11.99 9.69 7.22
C ALA A 99 -12.44 8.98 8.49
N ASP A 100 -13.75 9.04 8.74
CA ASP A 100 -14.49 8.57 9.93
C ASP A 100 -15.61 7.60 9.54
N THR A 101 -15.49 7.00 8.36
CA THR A 101 -16.45 6.05 7.79
C THR A 101 -15.71 4.94 7.05
N PRO A 102 -16.30 3.73 6.93
CA PRO A 102 -15.73 2.68 6.10
C PRO A 102 -15.39 3.19 4.71
N SER A 103 -14.14 3.02 4.29
CA SER A 103 -13.61 3.68 3.11
C SER A 103 -12.59 2.82 2.37
N LEU A 104 -12.65 2.85 1.05
CA LEU A 104 -11.58 2.33 0.20
C LEU A 104 -10.48 3.39 0.08
N PHE A 105 -9.27 3.04 0.53
CA PHE A 105 -8.08 3.85 0.34
C PHE A 105 -7.39 3.45 -0.96
N VAL A 106 -7.16 4.41 -1.85
CA VAL A 106 -6.69 4.13 -3.22
C VAL A 106 -5.47 4.97 -3.56
N TRP A 107 -4.47 4.39 -4.20
CA TRP A 107 -3.30 5.13 -4.71
C TRP A 107 -2.89 4.69 -6.11
N ASN A 108 -2.18 5.59 -6.81
CA ASN A 108 -1.76 5.41 -8.20
C ASN A 108 -0.56 4.48 -8.31
N SER A 109 -0.34 3.97 -9.53
CA SER A 109 0.95 3.42 -9.92
C SER A 109 2.07 4.46 -9.89
N GLY A 110 3.32 3.98 -9.81
CA GLY A 110 4.52 4.83 -9.77
C GLY A 110 4.79 5.46 -8.40
N LEU A 111 4.12 4.97 -7.36
CA LEU A 111 4.40 5.30 -5.97
C LEU A 111 5.15 4.15 -5.31
N PHE A 112 6.11 4.52 -4.46
CA PHE A 112 6.74 3.60 -3.54
C PHE A 112 5.84 3.47 -2.32
N TYR A 113 5.47 2.25 -1.96
CA TYR A 113 4.65 1.98 -0.78
C TYR A 113 5.23 0.84 0.06
N ARG A 114 5.00 0.90 1.36
CA ARG A 114 5.22 -0.26 2.23
C ARG A 114 4.12 -0.36 3.26
N PHE A 115 3.77 -1.60 3.58
CA PHE A 115 2.88 -1.91 4.69
C PHE A 115 3.70 -2.22 5.92
N SER A 116 3.24 -1.70 7.05
CA SER A 116 3.64 -2.18 8.37
C SER A 116 2.37 -2.52 9.14
N THR A 117 2.38 -3.69 9.76
CA THR A 117 1.44 -3.97 10.85
C THR A 117 2.24 -3.87 12.14
N GLY A 118 1.64 -3.36 13.21
CA GLY A 118 2.23 -3.52 14.53
C GLY A 118 2.25 -5.01 14.93
N ASN A 119 2.01 -5.30 16.21
CA ASN A 119 1.80 -6.68 16.68
C ASN A 119 0.41 -7.23 16.33
N GLU A 120 -0.35 -6.55 15.49
CA GLU A 120 -1.76 -6.84 15.22
C GLU A 120 -1.94 -7.50 13.86
N ILE A 121 -2.87 -8.46 13.79
CA ILE A 121 -3.32 -9.08 12.55
C ILE A 121 -4.33 -8.16 11.89
N ALA A 122 -4.25 -7.98 10.57
CA ALA A 122 -5.22 -7.20 9.83
C ALA A 122 -5.74 -7.93 8.58
N ASN A 123 -7.06 -7.91 8.42
CA ASN A 123 -7.76 -8.45 7.26
C ASN A 123 -8.12 -7.33 6.30
N SER A 124 -8.03 -7.58 5.00
CA SER A 124 -8.35 -6.55 4.01
C SER A 124 -8.81 -7.12 2.67
N ILE A 125 -9.64 -6.35 1.98
CA ILE A 125 -9.97 -6.54 0.57
C ILE A 125 -9.10 -5.60 -0.24
N GLN A 126 -8.40 -6.13 -1.25
CA GLN A 126 -7.60 -5.36 -2.19
C GLN A 126 -8.22 -5.41 -3.60
N LEU A 127 -8.23 -4.25 -4.25
CA LEU A 127 -8.67 -4.05 -5.62
C LEU A 127 -7.45 -3.66 -6.45
N LEU A 128 -7.11 -4.48 -7.45
CA LEU A 128 -5.96 -4.26 -8.31
C LEU A 128 -6.43 -3.85 -9.71
N SER A 129 -6.00 -2.67 -10.14
CA SER A 129 -6.24 -2.14 -11.49
C SER A 129 -4.93 -2.09 -12.28
N CYS A 130 -4.89 -2.73 -13.45
CA CYS A 130 -3.71 -2.73 -14.32
C CYS A 130 -3.97 -1.83 -15.53
N VAL A 131 -3.10 -0.84 -15.73
CA VAL A 131 -3.11 0.02 -16.93
C VAL A 131 -2.52 -0.72 -18.15
N ASN A 132 -1.80 -1.84 -17.97
CA ASN A 132 -1.27 -2.68 -19.06
C ASN A 132 -1.06 -4.14 -18.64
N GLU A 133 -1.30 -5.08 -19.56
CA GLU A 133 -1.37 -6.54 -19.32
C GLU A 133 0.00 -7.21 -19.10
N TYR A 134 1.11 -6.49 -19.31
CA TYR A 134 2.48 -7.02 -19.31
C TYR A 134 3.30 -6.69 -18.04
N HIS A 135 2.67 -6.22 -16.96
CA HIS A 135 3.40 -5.63 -15.84
C HIS A 135 2.92 -6.12 -14.46
N ASP A 136 3.05 -7.42 -14.24
CA ASP A 136 2.86 -8.03 -12.91
C ASP A 136 4.10 -7.95 -12.00
N ILE A 137 5.17 -7.32 -12.47
CA ILE A 137 6.45 -7.26 -11.76
C ILE A 137 6.40 -6.14 -10.71
N GLN A 138 6.23 -6.52 -9.45
CA GLN A 138 6.46 -5.64 -8.30
C GLN A 138 7.97 -5.49 -8.10
N SER A 139 8.46 -4.25 -8.14
CA SER A 139 9.88 -3.95 -7.90
C SER A 139 10.07 -3.49 -6.45
N MET A 140 11.24 -3.74 -5.90
CA MET A 140 11.57 -3.37 -4.52
C MET A 140 12.70 -2.35 -4.49
N TYR A 141 12.61 -1.44 -3.54
CA TYR A 141 13.46 -0.25 -3.44
C TYR A 141 13.87 -0.01 -2.00
N GLU A 142 15.15 0.35 -1.86
CA GLU A 142 15.62 1.10 -0.72
C GLU A 142 15.28 2.57 -0.93
N VAL A 143 14.71 3.22 0.08
CA VAL A 143 14.25 4.61 0.01
C VAL A 143 14.64 5.33 1.28
N ASN A 144 15.41 6.41 1.12
CA ASN A 144 15.61 7.41 2.16
C ASN A 144 14.79 8.66 1.78
N VAL A 145 13.69 8.87 2.48
CA VAL A 145 12.78 9.99 2.23
C VAL A 145 13.44 11.34 2.52
N GLN A 146 14.34 11.42 3.52
CA GLN A 146 14.98 12.67 3.93
C GLN A 146 16.02 13.13 2.89
N SER A 147 16.88 12.23 2.44
CA SER A 147 17.90 12.52 1.41
C SER A 147 17.36 12.41 -0.02
N GLN A 148 16.09 12.02 -0.18
CA GLN A 148 15.43 11.80 -1.48
C GLN A 148 16.13 10.74 -2.36
N TYR A 149 16.94 9.90 -1.72
CA TYR A 149 17.65 8.82 -2.38
C TYR A 149 16.75 7.59 -2.46
N TYR A 150 16.79 6.92 -3.60
CA TYR A 150 16.23 5.58 -3.73
C TYR A 150 17.05 4.76 -4.70
N ARG A 151 17.05 3.44 -4.46
CA ARG A 151 17.77 2.49 -5.28
C ARG A 151 16.96 1.22 -5.43
N LYS A 152 16.82 0.75 -6.67
CA LYS A 152 16.20 -0.54 -6.97
C LYS A 152 17.05 -1.66 -6.39
N ILE A 153 16.42 -2.57 -5.68
CA ILE A 153 17.06 -3.78 -5.16
C ILE A 153 17.06 -4.80 -6.30
N THR A 154 18.25 -5.21 -6.73
CA THR A 154 18.48 -6.22 -7.77
C THR A 154 19.08 -7.46 -7.13
N ASN A 155 18.72 -8.65 -7.64
CA ASN A 155 19.15 -9.99 -7.17
C ASN A 155 18.39 -10.52 -5.96
N LEU A 156 17.09 -10.73 -6.14
CA LEU A 156 16.26 -11.41 -5.18
C LEU A 156 15.71 -12.62 -5.92
N GLU A 157 16.33 -13.78 -5.67
CA GLU A 157 15.86 -15.04 -6.26
C GLU A 157 14.47 -15.35 -5.68
N GLU A 158 13.50 -15.61 -6.55
CA GLU A 158 12.16 -16.03 -6.12
C GLU A 158 12.27 -17.31 -5.26
N GLY A 159 11.70 -17.27 -4.06
CA GLY A 159 11.60 -18.44 -3.18
C GLY A 159 12.53 -18.47 -1.96
N ASN A 160 13.26 -17.39 -1.68
CA ASN A 160 14.07 -17.31 -0.45
C ASN A 160 13.29 -16.62 0.68
N ASP A 161 12.76 -17.41 1.62
CA ASP A 161 11.99 -16.94 2.78
C ASP A 161 12.81 -16.03 3.73
N ASP A 162 14.14 -16.00 3.58
CA ASP A 162 15.09 -15.12 4.31
C ASP A 162 15.21 -13.71 3.70
N TYR A 163 14.28 -13.32 2.83
CA TYR A 163 14.28 -12.05 2.10
C TYR A 163 14.43 -10.80 3.00
N PHE A 164 13.73 -10.78 4.13
CA PHE A 164 13.79 -9.68 5.10
C PHE A 164 15.12 -9.66 5.87
N ASP A 165 15.68 -10.84 6.14
CA ASP A 165 16.92 -11.00 6.90
C ASP A 165 18.16 -10.65 6.03
N TYR A 166 18.13 -10.94 4.72
CA TYR A 166 19.14 -10.46 3.75
C TYR A 166 19.20 -8.94 3.71
N TYR A 167 18.05 -8.27 3.70
CA TYR A 167 17.95 -6.82 3.60
C TYR A 167 18.44 -6.13 4.89
N GLU A 168 18.09 -6.68 6.06
CA GLU A 168 18.58 -6.22 7.36
C GLU A 168 20.11 -6.28 7.44
N LYS A 169 20.69 -7.43 7.06
CA LYS A 169 22.14 -7.62 7.05
C LYS A 169 22.85 -6.58 6.18
N LYS A 170 22.33 -6.32 4.98
CA LYS A 170 22.94 -5.35 4.06
C LYS A 170 22.90 -3.91 4.55
N ILE A 171 21.81 -3.48 5.18
CA ILE A 171 21.73 -2.10 5.71
C ILE A 171 22.61 -1.94 6.96
N MET A 172 22.65 -2.95 7.83
CA MET A 172 23.54 -2.95 8.99
C MET A 172 25.02 -2.93 8.57
N GLU A 173 25.39 -3.67 7.53
CA GLU A 173 26.74 -3.64 6.93
C GLU A 173 27.08 -2.30 6.25
N GLN A 174 26.08 -1.55 5.78
CA GLN A 174 26.24 -0.24 5.16
C GLN A 174 26.11 0.94 6.15
N GLY A 175 26.03 0.65 7.44
CA GLY A 175 26.09 1.64 8.52
C GLY A 175 24.76 2.24 8.96
N GLY A 176 23.62 1.71 8.47
CA GLY A 176 22.32 2.33 8.69
C GLY A 176 22.19 3.68 7.97
N LEU A 177 20.97 4.02 7.55
CA LEU A 177 20.68 5.37 7.03
C LEU A 177 20.58 6.38 8.17
#